data_AF-A0A1I5KZ25-F1
#
_entry.id   AF-A0A1I5KZ25-F1
#
_cell.length_a   1.000
_cell.length_b   1.000
_cell.length_c   1.000
_cell.angle_alpha   90.00
_cell.angle_beta   90.00
_cell.angle_gamma   90.00
#
_symmetry.space_group_name_H-M   'P 1'
#
loop_
_entity.id
_entity.type
_entity.pdbx_description
1 polymer ?
#
loop_
_entity_poly.entity_id
_entity_poly.type
_entity_poly.pdbx_seq_one_letter_code
_entity_poly.pdbx_strand_id
1 'polypeptide(L)'
;MNRLARLGAVLVAGGTMALTASPAGAHPAAAAPGDDAGWVPIEELRPGYYDPIDISACGTTVTMTTGDVADIEGRETPLPDGGLLFEVRGDVTVDLTRHDTGQVIDELDVSGPYTEQVSADGTQIVGAYHAPSILFPYPELGPVDAAAFEAAGIPDLAYVEKGVVTFDLVIDPDTGEAVTEEADVDGRIIDLCTWFDGDRGQAHGHAYAYADHR
;
A
#
# COMPACT_ATOMS: atom_id res chain seq x y z
N MET A 1 -4.14 1.51 23.39
CA MET A 1 -4.77 2.38 22.38
C MET A 1 -3.76 3.43 21.96
N ASN A 2 -2.89 3.09 21.01
CA ASN A 2 -1.92 4.00 20.41
C ASN A 2 -2.42 4.31 18.99
N ARG A 3 -3.32 5.29 18.85
CA ARG A 3 -3.99 5.63 17.58
C ARG A 3 -3.27 6.71 16.77
N LEU A 4 -1.95 6.87 16.91
CA LEU A 4 -1.18 7.96 16.27
C LEU A 4 0.15 7.49 15.67
N ALA A 5 0.31 6.21 15.34
CA ALA A 5 1.62 5.67 14.92
C ALA A 5 1.79 5.40 13.42
N ARG A 6 0.82 5.71 12.55
CA ARG A 6 0.91 5.31 11.11
C ARG A 6 0.71 6.42 10.07
N LEU A 7 0.53 7.67 10.49
CA LEU A 7 0.69 8.83 9.62
C LEU A 7 2.02 9.50 9.95
N GLY A 8 3.03 9.22 9.13
CA GLY A 8 4.34 9.88 9.19
C GLY A 8 4.22 11.34 8.74
N ALA A 9 3.53 12.18 9.50
CA ALA A 9 3.47 13.62 9.26
C ALA A 9 4.78 14.26 9.76
N VAL A 10 5.74 14.45 8.85
CA VAL A 10 6.94 15.26 9.09
C VAL A 10 6.56 16.73 8.96
N LEU A 11 6.32 17.38 10.10
CA LEU A 11 6.28 18.85 10.21
C LEU A 11 7.70 19.40 10.00
N VAL A 12 8.03 19.85 8.78
CA VAL A 12 9.23 20.66 8.55
C VAL A 12 8.92 22.11 8.94
N ALA A 13 9.33 22.48 10.16
CA ALA A 13 9.33 23.86 10.60
C ALA A 13 10.27 24.70 9.72
N GLY A 14 9.71 25.71 9.04
CA GLY A 14 10.43 26.62 8.15
C GLY A 14 11.57 27.38 8.85
N GLY A 15 12.80 27.01 8.51
CA GLY A 15 14.00 27.78 8.81
C GLY A 15 14.37 28.66 7.62
N THR A 16 14.23 29.98 7.77
CA THR A 16 14.79 30.96 6.84
C THR A 16 16.31 30.83 6.77
N MET A 17 16.85 30.27 5.69
CA MET A 17 18.29 30.34 5.41
C MET A 17 18.63 31.48 4.45
N ALA A 18 19.55 32.32 4.90
CA ALA A 18 20.10 33.43 4.14
C ALA A 18 20.97 32.92 2.97
N LEU A 19 20.67 33.39 1.76
CA LEU A 19 21.46 33.13 0.55
C LEU A 19 22.75 33.94 0.58
N THR A 20 23.87 33.32 0.94
CA THR A 20 25.20 33.83 0.62
C THR A 20 25.71 33.15 -0.66
N ALA A 21 25.69 33.90 -1.77
CA ALA A 21 26.27 33.47 -3.02
C ALA A 21 27.80 33.38 -2.92
N SER A 22 28.39 32.26 -3.33
CA SER A 22 29.82 32.14 -3.66
C SER A 22 29.98 31.40 -4.99
N PRO A 23 30.94 31.79 -5.84
CA PRO A 23 31.02 31.32 -7.21
C PRO A 23 31.78 29.98 -7.33
N ALA A 24 31.27 29.13 -8.23
CA ALA A 24 31.95 28.11 -9.03
C ALA A 24 33.06 27.26 -8.37
N GLY A 25 32.64 26.10 -7.85
CA GLY A 25 33.49 24.91 -7.72
C GLY A 25 32.87 23.78 -8.54
N ALA A 26 33.63 23.22 -9.49
CA ALA A 26 33.22 22.06 -10.26
C ALA A 26 33.00 20.86 -9.32
N HIS A 27 31.75 20.50 -9.08
CA HIS A 27 31.43 19.23 -8.43
C HIS A 27 31.73 18.11 -9.43
N PRO A 28 32.51 17.08 -9.07
CA PRO A 28 32.54 15.86 -9.87
C PRO A 28 31.09 15.38 -9.96
N ALA A 29 30.62 15.10 -11.17
CA ALA A 29 29.31 14.48 -11.37
C ALA A 29 29.27 13.26 -10.44
N ALA A 30 28.43 13.33 -9.41
CA ALA A 30 28.14 12.17 -8.59
C ALA A 30 27.74 11.09 -9.58
N ALA A 31 28.42 9.94 -9.54
CA ALA A 31 27.97 8.77 -10.28
C ALA A 31 26.48 8.64 -10.00
N ALA A 32 25.66 8.54 -11.06
CA ALA A 32 24.24 8.26 -10.89
C ALA A 32 24.13 7.13 -9.87
N PRO A 33 23.37 7.30 -8.77
CA PRO A 33 23.20 6.24 -7.80
C PRO A 33 22.80 4.99 -8.59
N GLY A 34 23.50 3.88 -8.37
CA GLY A 34 23.11 2.62 -9.00
C GLY A 34 21.65 2.30 -8.66
N ASP A 35 20.99 1.47 -9.47
CA ASP A 35 19.56 1.16 -9.33
C ASP A 35 19.16 0.58 -7.94
N ASP A 36 20.15 0.16 -7.14
CA ASP A 36 20.00 -0.36 -5.76
C ASP A 36 20.27 0.67 -4.65
N ALA A 37 20.61 1.92 -4.97
CA ALA A 37 20.86 2.93 -3.96
C ALA A 37 19.55 3.37 -3.27
N GLY A 38 19.54 3.32 -1.94
CA GLY A 38 18.47 3.88 -1.10
C GLY A 38 17.31 2.94 -0.77
N TRP A 39 17.33 1.71 -1.28
CA TRP A 39 16.40 0.66 -0.86
C TRP A 39 16.82 0.08 0.49
N VAL A 40 15.87 -0.05 1.40
CA VAL A 40 16.06 -0.66 2.72
C VAL A 40 14.88 -1.60 3.01
N PRO A 41 15.03 -2.59 3.91
CA PRO A 41 13.90 -3.38 4.37
C PRO A 41 12.76 -2.49 4.83
N ILE A 42 11.53 -2.81 4.42
CA ILE A 42 10.36 -1.94 4.62
C ILE A 42 10.11 -1.59 6.09
N GLU A 43 10.45 -2.48 7.02
CA GLU A 43 10.28 -2.27 8.47
C GLU A 43 11.17 -1.14 9.02
N GLU A 44 12.27 -0.81 8.35
CA GLU A 44 13.10 0.34 8.73
C GLU A 44 12.37 1.67 8.47
N LEU A 45 11.54 1.72 7.42
CA LEU A 45 10.75 2.90 7.04
C LEU A 45 9.36 2.91 7.69
N ARG A 46 8.78 1.73 7.90
CA ARG A 46 7.42 1.53 8.40
C ARG A 46 7.41 0.40 9.44
N PRO A 47 7.75 0.67 10.71
CA PRO A 47 7.69 -0.34 11.76
C PRO A 47 6.30 -0.97 11.90
N GLY A 48 6.24 -2.29 11.97
CA GLY A 48 4.97 -3.04 12.01
C GLY A 48 4.27 -3.17 10.66
N TYR A 49 5.00 -3.00 9.54
CA TYR A 49 4.48 -3.20 8.19
C TYR A 49 3.79 -4.57 8.02
N TYR A 50 4.34 -5.62 8.62
CA TYR A 50 3.82 -6.98 8.55
C TYR A 50 2.81 -7.34 9.65
N ASP A 51 2.44 -6.39 10.51
CA ASP A 51 1.44 -6.63 11.56
C ASP A 51 0.06 -6.90 10.93
N PRO A 52 -0.73 -7.84 11.48
CA PRO A 52 -2.10 -8.06 11.05
C PRO A 52 -2.95 -6.78 11.08
N ILE A 53 -3.83 -6.63 10.09
CA ILE A 53 -4.82 -5.55 10.05
C ILE A 53 -6.23 -6.11 9.87
N ASP A 54 -7.22 -5.40 10.42
CA ASP A 54 -8.63 -5.71 10.26
C ASP A 54 -9.26 -4.72 9.28
N ILE A 55 -9.91 -5.26 8.25
CA ILE A 55 -10.54 -4.53 7.15
C ILE A 55 -12.05 -4.69 7.27
N SER A 56 -12.79 -3.58 7.19
CA SER A 56 -14.25 -3.60 7.15
C SER A 56 -14.72 -3.76 5.71
N ALA A 57 -14.90 -5.01 5.26
CA ALA A 57 -15.32 -5.33 3.90
C ALA A 57 -16.19 -6.59 3.85
N CYS A 58 -16.82 -6.84 2.70
CA CYS A 58 -17.66 -8.04 2.48
C CYS A 58 -18.83 -8.17 3.48
N GLY A 59 -19.31 -7.03 4.00
CA GLY A 59 -20.35 -6.97 5.03
C GLY A 59 -19.91 -7.47 6.42
N THR A 60 -18.61 -7.64 6.66
CA THR A 60 -18.05 -8.16 7.91
C THR A 60 -16.64 -7.59 8.15
N THR A 61 -15.87 -8.22 9.03
CA THR A 61 -14.43 -8.00 9.18
C THR A 61 -13.65 -9.07 8.41
N VAL A 62 -12.65 -8.63 7.66
CA VAL A 62 -11.63 -9.50 7.04
C VAL A 62 -10.30 -9.15 7.69
N THR A 63 -9.63 -10.12 8.31
CA THR A 63 -8.25 -9.92 8.78
C THR A 63 -7.30 -10.24 7.65
N MET A 64 -6.36 -9.33 7.38
CA MET A 64 -5.22 -9.57 6.51
C MET A 64 -3.97 -9.80 7.35
N THR A 65 -3.29 -10.92 7.11
CA THR A 65 -1.99 -11.26 7.71
C THR A 65 -0.93 -11.43 6.64
N THR A 66 0.32 -11.14 6.97
CA THR A 66 1.46 -11.49 6.12
C THR A 66 1.54 -13.02 5.98
N GLY A 67 1.68 -13.51 4.76
CA GLY A 67 1.84 -14.93 4.43
C GLY A 67 3.28 -15.42 4.56
N ASP A 68 3.59 -16.53 3.90
CA ASP A 68 4.90 -17.18 3.93
C ASP A 68 6.01 -16.38 3.23
N VAL A 69 5.66 -15.47 2.30
CA VAL A 69 6.60 -14.60 1.59
C VAL A 69 6.50 -13.17 2.12
N ALA A 70 7.63 -12.63 2.58
CA ALA A 70 7.74 -11.29 3.14
C ALA A 70 9.14 -10.71 2.89
N ASP A 71 9.38 -10.25 1.66
CA ASP A 71 10.65 -9.65 1.24
C ASP A 71 10.37 -8.33 0.50
N ILE A 72 9.99 -7.31 1.27
CA ILE A 72 9.67 -5.98 0.76
C ILE A 72 10.73 -4.98 1.18
N GLU A 73 11.15 -4.20 0.19
CA GLU A 73 12.03 -3.05 0.35
C GLU A 73 11.26 -1.76 0.04
N GLY A 74 11.60 -0.69 0.75
CA GLY A 74 11.10 0.65 0.48
C GLY A 74 12.23 1.64 0.24
N ARG A 75 11.89 2.74 -0.43
CA ARG A 75 12.78 3.88 -0.66
C ARG A 75 12.00 5.18 -0.52
N GLU A 76 12.59 6.15 0.17
CA GLU A 76 12.10 7.54 0.23
C GLU A 76 13.06 8.47 -0.51
N THR A 77 12.54 9.20 -1.49
CA THR A 77 13.30 10.11 -2.36
C THR A 77 12.74 11.53 -2.24
N PRO A 78 13.47 12.47 -1.62
CA PRO A 78 13.11 13.89 -1.68
C PRO A 78 13.16 14.42 -3.11
N LEU A 79 12.11 15.10 -3.54
CA LEU A 79 11.99 15.64 -4.90
C LEU A 79 12.54 17.07 -4.99
N PRO A 80 13.00 17.53 -6.16
CA PRO A 80 13.56 18.88 -6.33
C PRO A 80 12.59 20.03 -6.02
N ASP A 81 11.29 19.78 -6.11
CA ASP A 81 10.22 20.72 -5.77
C ASP A 81 9.89 20.76 -4.27
N GLY A 82 10.58 19.96 -3.46
CA GLY A 82 10.34 19.82 -2.02
C GLY A 82 9.34 18.74 -1.65
N GLY A 83 8.74 18.05 -2.63
CA GLY A 83 7.90 16.88 -2.38
C GLY A 83 8.68 15.65 -1.93
N LEU A 84 7.95 14.56 -1.72
CA LEU A 84 8.50 13.26 -1.34
C LEU A 84 7.93 12.20 -2.28
N LEU A 85 8.79 11.32 -2.79
CA LEU A 85 8.38 10.09 -3.46
C LEU A 85 8.74 8.91 -2.57
N PHE A 86 7.75 8.11 -2.21
CA PHE A 86 7.91 6.82 -1.56
C PHE A 86 7.67 5.71 -2.58
N GLU A 87 8.56 4.72 -2.62
CA GLU A 87 8.48 3.59 -3.53
C GLU A 87 8.63 2.30 -2.73
N VAL A 88 7.89 1.26 -3.12
CA VAL A 88 7.92 -0.07 -2.51
C VAL A 88 8.00 -1.12 -3.61
N ARG A 89 8.85 -2.13 -3.39
CA ARG A 89 9.03 -3.28 -4.30
C ARG A 89 9.36 -4.53 -3.51
N GLY A 90 9.35 -5.66 -4.19
CA GLY A 90 9.74 -6.95 -3.64
C GLY A 90 8.61 -7.96 -3.73
N ASP A 91 8.76 -9.07 -3.02
CA ASP A 91 7.79 -10.16 -3.04
C ASP A 91 7.05 -10.24 -1.71
N VAL A 92 5.72 -10.35 -1.77
CA VAL A 92 4.88 -10.52 -0.58
C VAL A 92 3.60 -11.30 -0.90
N THR A 93 3.25 -12.20 -0.01
CA THR A 93 1.94 -12.87 0.01
C THR A 93 1.18 -12.48 1.27
N VAL A 94 -0.15 -12.55 1.21
CA VAL A 94 -1.02 -12.32 2.36
C VAL A 94 -2.10 -13.37 2.47
N ASP A 95 -2.53 -13.63 3.70
CA ASP A 95 -3.73 -14.43 3.98
C ASP A 95 -4.88 -13.52 4.38
N LEU A 96 -6.05 -13.79 3.84
CA LEU A 96 -7.28 -13.07 4.15
C LEU A 96 -8.25 -14.00 4.83
N THR A 97 -8.65 -13.69 6.06
CA THR A 97 -9.62 -14.46 6.84
C THR A 97 -10.89 -13.67 7.06
N ARG A 98 -12.01 -14.18 6.55
CA ARG A 98 -13.34 -13.58 6.72
C ARG A 98 -13.99 -14.06 8.04
N HIS A 99 -14.33 -13.13 8.94
CA HIS A 99 -14.70 -13.48 10.34
C HIS A 99 -16.04 -14.18 10.52
N ASP A 100 -17.04 -13.87 9.69
CA ASP A 100 -18.41 -14.40 9.83
C ASP A 100 -18.51 -15.89 9.43
N THR A 101 -17.68 -16.31 8.47
CA THR A 101 -17.71 -17.63 7.84
C THR A 101 -16.45 -18.45 8.12
N GLY A 102 -15.35 -17.81 8.51
CA GLY A 102 -14.03 -18.44 8.69
C GLY A 102 -13.36 -18.86 7.38
N GLN A 103 -13.85 -18.38 6.24
CA GLN A 103 -13.23 -18.65 4.94
C GLN A 103 -11.90 -17.93 4.81
N VAL A 104 -10.95 -18.58 4.14
CA VAL A 104 -9.58 -18.10 3.98
C VAL A 104 -9.23 -18.04 2.50
N ILE A 105 -8.62 -16.94 2.07
CA ILE A 105 -7.81 -16.87 0.86
C ILE A 105 -6.36 -16.93 1.35
N ASP A 106 -5.67 -17.99 0.99
CA ASP A 106 -4.34 -18.36 1.50
C ASP A 106 -3.29 -17.97 0.45
N GLU A 107 -2.20 -17.34 0.89
CA GLU A 107 -1.03 -17.01 0.07
C GLU A 107 -1.36 -16.19 -1.19
N LEU A 108 -2.21 -15.16 -1.05
CA LEU A 108 -2.52 -14.25 -2.15
C LEU A 108 -1.31 -13.36 -2.44
N ASP A 109 -0.73 -13.49 -3.63
CA ASP A 109 0.37 -12.66 -4.11
C ASP A 109 -0.05 -11.20 -4.27
N VAL A 110 0.65 -10.30 -3.57
CA VAL A 110 0.48 -8.84 -3.62
C VAL A 110 1.81 -8.11 -3.83
N SER A 111 2.72 -8.73 -4.58
CA SER A 111 4.08 -8.26 -4.89
C SER A 111 4.13 -7.08 -5.88
N GLY A 112 2.99 -6.51 -6.24
CA GLY A 112 2.89 -5.38 -7.15
C GLY A 112 3.61 -4.14 -6.59
N PRO A 113 4.43 -3.45 -7.41
CA PRO A 113 5.06 -2.21 -6.97
C PRO A 113 4.05 -1.16 -6.52
N TYR A 114 4.43 -0.39 -5.51
CA TYR A 114 3.65 0.74 -5.00
C TYR A 114 4.48 2.01 -5.03
N THR A 115 3.88 3.12 -5.45
CA THR A 115 4.48 4.45 -5.31
C THR A 115 3.51 5.43 -4.71
N GLU A 116 4.01 6.34 -3.89
CA GLU A 116 3.24 7.44 -3.29
C GLU A 116 4.04 8.74 -3.44
N GLN A 117 3.47 9.72 -4.14
CA GLN A 117 4.05 11.04 -4.24
C GLN A 117 3.27 12.02 -3.36
N VAL A 118 3.96 12.64 -2.40
CA VAL A 118 3.42 13.67 -1.51
C VAL A 118 3.93 15.03 -1.98
N SER A 119 3.02 15.99 -2.14
CA SER A 119 3.37 17.38 -2.47
C SER A 119 4.23 18.04 -1.39
N ALA A 120 4.98 19.08 -1.76
CA ALA A 120 5.86 19.79 -0.83
C ALA A 120 5.14 20.41 0.37
N ASP A 121 3.86 20.76 0.21
CA ASP A 121 2.99 21.29 1.28
C ASP A 121 2.19 20.20 2.00
N GLY A 122 2.30 18.94 1.59
CA GLY A 122 1.58 17.80 2.16
C GLY A 122 0.08 17.79 1.89
N THR A 123 -0.42 18.62 0.98
CA THR A 123 -1.86 18.76 0.70
C THR A 123 -2.35 17.85 -0.42
N GLN A 124 -1.46 17.23 -1.19
CA GLN A 124 -1.82 16.29 -2.25
C GLN A 124 -0.95 15.03 -2.15
N ILE A 125 -1.58 13.87 -2.29
CA ILE A 125 -0.94 12.56 -2.32
C ILE A 125 -1.42 11.83 -3.57
N VAL A 126 -0.50 11.39 -4.42
CA VAL A 126 -0.80 10.55 -5.57
C VAL A 126 -0.21 9.16 -5.35
N GLY A 127 -1.08 8.18 -5.11
CA GLY A 127 -0.72 6.77 -4.95
C GLY A 127 -0.90 6.00 -6.26
N ALA A 128 0.02 5.10 -6.59
CA ALA A 128 -0.11 4.17 -7.72
C ALA A 128 0.15 2.74 -7.25
N TYR A 129 -0.84 1.87 -7.47
CA TYR A 129 -0.87 0.48 -7.03
C TYR A 129 -0.81 -0.41 -8.27
N HIS A 130 0.37 -0.94 -8.58
CA HIS A 130 0.53 -1.84 -9.70
C HIS A 130 0.08 -3.25 -9.32
N ALA A 131 -0.37 -4.02 -10.31
CA ALA A 131 -0.67 -5.43 -10.10
C ALA A 131 0.60 -6.26 -9.86
N PRO A 132 0.54 -7.32 -9.04
CA PRO A 132 -0.61 -7.73 -8.24
C PRO A 132 -0.75 -6.94 -6.93
N SER A 133 -1.94 -6.41 -6.60
CA SER A 133 -2.14 -5.65 -5.34
C SER A 133 -3.55 -5.81 -4.77
N ILE A 134 -3.71 -5.56 -3.47
CA ILE A 134 -5.02 -5.48 -2.79
C ILE A 134 -5.34 -4.02 -2.50
N LEU A 135 -6.59 -3.64 -2.71
CA LEU A 135 -7.14 -2.34 -2.38
C LEU A 135 -8.35 -2.51 -1.46
N PHE A 136 -8.46 -1.64 -0.46
CA PHE A 136 -9.61 -1.50 0.42
C PHE A 136 -9.64 -0.06 0.96
N PRO A 137 -10.82 0.49 1.30
CA PRO A 137 -10.90 1.82 1.90
C PRO A 137 -10.24 1.86 3.29
N TYR A 138 -9.40 2.86 3.53
CA TYR A 138 -8.76 3.16 4.80
C TYR A 138 -9.72 3.92 5.73
N PRO A 139 -10.07 3.36 6.90
CA PRO A 139 -10.98 4.02 7.84
C PRO A 139 -10.52 5.41 8.30
N GLU A 140 -9.21 5.66 8.31
CA GLU A 140 -8.59 6.94 8.67
C GLU A 140 -8.88 8.06 7.68
N LEU A 141 -9.12 7.75 6.40
CA LEU A 141 -9.51 8.73 5.37
C LEU A 141 -11.01 9.06 5.41
N GLY A 142 -11.77 8.34 6.27
CA GLY A 142 -13.18 8.59 6.47
C GLY A 142 -14.04 8.25 5.24
N PRO A 143 -15.20 8.90 5.05
CA PRO A 143 -16.13 8.54 3.98
C PRO A 143 -15.65 8.96 2.57
N VAL A 144 -14.60 9.77 2.45
CA VAL A 144 -14.08 10.24 1.16
C VAL A 144 -13.52 9.08 0.35
N ASP A 145 -12.75 8.20 0.99
CA ASP A 145 -12.10 7.07 0.33
C ASP A 145 -13.11 6.02 -0.16
N ALA A 146 -14.03 5.61 0.72
CA ALA A 146 -15.11 4.69 0.33
C ALA A 146 -15.95 5.25 -0.84
N ALA A 147 -16.17 6.56 -0.90
CA ALA A 147 -16.87 7.19 -2.01
C ALA A 147 -16.05 7.20 -3.31
N ALA A 148 -14.72 7.32 -3.24
CA ALA A 148 -13.82 7.20 -4.39
C ALA A 148 -13.85 5.78 -4.97
N PHE A 149 -13.81 4.75 -4.11
CA PHE A 149 -13.99 3.35 -4.50
C PHE A 149 -15.33 3.13 -5.21
N GLU A 150 -16.44 3.58 -4.62
CA GLU A 150 -17.78 3.46 -5.23
C GLU A 150 -17.84 4.16 -6.59
N ALA A 151 -17.32 5.39 -6.68
CA ALA A 151 -17.33 6.18 -7.91
C ALA A 151 -16.52 5.55 -9.04
N ALA A 152 -15.39 4.92 -8.72
CA ALA A 152 -14.54 4.21 -9.69
C ALA A 152 -15.01 2.76 -9.97
N GLY A 153 -16.04 2.28 -9.27
CA GLY A 153 -16.53 0.90 -9.41
C GLY A 153 -15.56 -0.15 -8.83
N ILE A 154 -14.74 0.25 -7.85
CA ILE A 154 -13.84 -0.64 -7.12
C ILE A 154 -14.62 -1.29 -5.96
N PRO A 155 -14.60 -2.63 -5.81
CA PRO A 155 -15.21 -3.31 -4.66
C PRO A 155 -14.57 -2.93 -3.32
N ASP A 156 -15.31 -3.08 -2.21
CA ASP A 156 -14.83 -2.81 -0.84
C ASP A 156 -13.57 -3.61 -0.45
N LEU A 157 -13.34 -4.75 -1.11
CA LEU A 157 -12.10 -5.51 -1.05
C LEU A 157 -11.74 -6.01 -2.45
N ALA A 158 -10.79 -5.34 -3.07
CA ALA A 158 -10.45 -5.50 -4.47
C ALA A 158 -9.05 -6.09 -4.64
N TYR A 159 -8.87 -6.92 -5.68
CA TYR A 159 -7.57 -7.40 -6.13
C TYR A 159 -7.28 -6.90 -7.54
N VAL A 160 -6.19 -6.16 -7.69
CA VAL A 160 -5.69 -5.70 -8.98
C VAL A 160 -4.87 -6.83 -9.58
N GLU A 161 -5.48 -7.65 -10.44
CA GLU A 161 -4.80 -8.79 -11.06
C GLU A 161 -3.84 -8.35 -12.17
N LYS A 162 -4.16 -7.25 -12.87
CA LYS A 162 -3.35 -6.67 -13.97
C LYS A 162 -3.53 -5.15 -14.03
N GLY A 163 -2.51 -4.45 -14.49
CA GLY A 163 -2.55 -3.01 -14.72
C GLY A 163 -2.16 -2.20 -13.48
N VAL A 164 -2.78 -1.03 -13.31
CA VAL A 164 -2.52 -0.09 -12.23
C VAL A 164 -3.82 0.59 -11.81
N VAL A 165 -3.94 0.89 -10.52
CA VAL A 165 -4.94 1.83 -10.01
C VAL A 165 -4.20 3.00 -9.38
N THR A 166 -4.61 4.22 -9.70
CA THR A 166 -4.04 5.43 -9.10
C THR A 166 -5.09 6.18 -8.30
N PHE A 167 -4.70 6.68 -7.13
CA PHE A 167 -5.53 7.52 -6.27
C PHE A 167 -4.91 8.91 -6.18
N ASP A 168 -5.70 9.96 -6.39
CA ASP A 168 -5.34 11.35 -6.15
C ASP A 168 -6.13 11.87 -4.95
N LEU A 169 -5.44 11.99 -3.81
CA LEU A 169 -5.98 12.39 -2.52
C LEU A 169 -5.59 13.83 -2.21
N VAL A 170 -6.58 14.64 -1.84
CA VAL A 170 -6.40 16.02 -1.36
C VAL A 170 -6.70 16.11 0.12
N ILE A 171 -5.80 16.75 0.86
CA ILE A 171 -5.85 16.92 2.31
C ILE A 171 -6.05 18.40 2.65
N ASP A 172 -6.97 18.68 3.58
CA ASP A 172 -7.15 20.01 4.14
C ASP A 172 -5.95 20.33 5.05
N PRO A 173 -5.17 21.40 4.76
CA PRO A 173 -3.93 21.68 5.49
C PRO A 173 -4.16 22.12 6.94
N ASP A 174 -5.36 22.62 7.28
CA ASP A 174 -5.67 23.12 8.62
C ASP A 174 -6.10 21.99 9.56
N THR A 175 -6.75 20.96 9.02
CA THR A 175 -7.32 19.84 9.78
C THR A 175 -6.57 18.52 9.62
N GLY A 176 -5.87 18.34 8.49
CA GLY A 176 -5.26 17.06 8.08
C GLY A 176 -6.27 16.02 7.60
N GLU A 177 -7.54 16.40 7.37
CA GLU A 177 -8.59 15.50 6.90
C GLU A 177 -8.60 15.39 5.37
N ALA A 178 -8.97 14.23 4.85
CA ALA A 178 -9.22 14.03 3.42
C ALA A 178 -10.41 14.89 2.96
N VAL A 179 -10.25 15.62 1.86
CA VAL A 179 -11.27 16.50 1.28
C VAL A 179 -11.89 15.86 0.05
N THR A 180 -11.04 15.35 -0.83
CA THR A 180 -11.43 14.64 -2.06
C THR A 180 -10.44 13.53 -2.32
N GLU A 181 -10.94 12.47 -2.94
CA GLU A 181 -10.13 11.40 -3.48
C GLU A 181 -10.74 10.98 -4.81
N GLU A 182 -9.90 10.83 -5.82
CA GLU A 182 -10.30 10.34 -7.14
C GLU A 182 -9.46 9.10 -7.47
N ALA A 183 -10.13 8.02 -7.89
CA ALA A 183 -9.47 6.79 -8.32
C ALA A 183 -9.58 6.64 -9.85
N ASP A 184 -8.45 6.42 -10.51
CA ASP A 184 -8.37 6.05 -11.92
C ASP A 184 -7.94 4.59 -12.05
N VAL A 185 -8.71 3.81 -12.80
CA VAL A 185 -8.56 2.36 -12.92
C VAL A 185 -8.16 2.01 -14.33
N ASP A 186 -6.87 1.71 -14.53
CA ASP A 186 -6.33 1.13 -15.76
C ASP A 186 -5.87 -0.31 -15.50
N GLY A 187 -6.84 -1.19 -15.22
CA GLY A 187 -6.53 -2.54 -14.81
C GLY A 187 -7.70 -3.51 -14.76
N ARG A 188 -7.37 -4.76 -14.45
CA ARG A 188 -8.34 -5.82 -14.17
C ARG A 188 -8.51 -5.99 -12.67
N ILE A 189 -9.67 -5.59 -12.18
CA ILE A 189 -10.05 -5.71 -10.77
C ILE A 189 -10.89 -6.98 -10.55
N ILE A 190 -10.61 -7.69 -9.47
CA ILE A 190 -11.37 -8.84 -8.98
C ILE A 190 -11.97 -8.47 -7.63
N ASP A 191 -13.26 -8.73 -7.45
CA ASP A 191 -13.94 -8.62 -6.16
C ASP A 191 -13.60 -9.83 -5.28
N LEU A 192 -12.78 -9.61 -4.25
CA LEU A 192 -12.36 -10.65 -3.32
C LEU A 192 -13.49 -11.12 -2.41
N CYS A 193 -14.52 -10.31 -2.16
CA CYS A 193 -15.70 -10.71 -1.41
C CYS A 193 -16.45 -11.85 -2.13
N THR A 194 -16.55 -11.78 -3.45
CA THR A 194 -17.14 -12.87 -4.24
C THR A 194 -16.25 -14.12 -4.31
N TRP A 195 -14.93 -13.96 -4.12
CA TRP A 195 -14.02 -15.09 -4.12
C TRP A 195 -14.16 -15.92 -2.83
N PHE A 196 -14.36 -15.28 -1.68
CA PHE A 196 -14.76 -16.00 -0.45
C PHE A 196 -16.00 -16.86 -0.69
N ASP A 197 -17.02 -16.31 -1.37
CA ASP A 197 -18.29 -16.98 -1.60
C ASP A 197 -18.24 -18.14 -2.63
N GLY A 198 -17.13 -18.30 -3.36
CA GLY A 198 -17.02 -19.21 -4.52
C GLY A 198 -16.03 -20.38 -4.37
N ASP A 199 -16.51 -21.51 -3.84
CA ASP A 199 -16.20 -22.92 -4.25
C ASP A 199 -14.76 -23.33 -4.65
N ARG A 200 -13.71 -22.65 -4.18
CA ARG A 200 -12.30 -23.02 -4.46
C ARG A 200 -11.57 -23.65 -3.27
N GLY A 201 -12.14 -23.62 -2.07
CA GLY A 201 -11.53 -24.10 -0.82
C GLY A 201 -11.51 -25.62 -0.58
N GLN A 202 -11.64 -26.47 -1.61
CA GLN A 202 -11.59 -27.95 -1.44
C GLN A 202 -10.62 -28.69 -2.39
N ALA A 203 -9.73 -28.01 -3.09
CA ALA A 203 -8.66 -28.67 -3.82
C ALA A 203 -7.33 -28.41 -3.11
N HIS A 204 -6.58 -29.47 -2.80
CA HIS A 204 -5.22 -29.50 -2.21
C HIS A 204 -5.06 -29.93 -0.74
N GLY A 205 -5.96 -30.79 -0.24
CA GLY A 205 -5.62 -31.75 0.82
C GLY A 205 -5.40 -33.14 0.26
N HIS A 206 -4.29 -33.40 -0.43
CA HIS A 206 -3.88 -34.77 -0.75
C HIS A 206 -3.57 -35.50 0.57
N ALA A 207 -4.55 -36.23 1.07
CA ALA A 207 -4.35 -37.23 2.11
C ALA A 207 -3.40 -38.30 1.59
N TYR A 208 -2.13 -38.23 2.00
CA TYR A 208 -1.25 -39.40 2.01
C TYR A 208 -1.76 -40.35 3.10
N ALA A 209 -2.81 -41.11 2.78
CA ALA A 209 -3.12 -42.33 3.50
C ALA A 209 -2.01 -43.34 3.18
N TYR A 210 -1.04 -43.48 4.08
CA TYR A 210 -0.20 -44.67 4.16
C TYR A 210 -1.12 -45.87 4.42
N ALA A 211 -1.48 -46.57 3.33
CA ALA A 211 -2.06 -47.89 3.43
C ALA A 211 -0.98 -48.84 3.93
N ASP A 212 -1.10 -49.20 5.19
CA ASP A 212 -0.34 -50.24 5.84
C ASP A 212 -0.63 -51.57 5.12
N HIS A 213 0.38 -52.10 4.42
CA HIS A 213 0.33 -53.43 3.83
C HIS A 213 1.35 -54.32 4.54
N ARG A 214 0.79 -55.16 5.42
CA ARG A 214 1.25 -56.48 5.92
C ARG A 214 1.76 -56.52 7.36
#